data_AF-A0A953WM49-F1
#
_entry.id   AF-A0A953WM49-F1
#
_cell.length_a   1.000
_cell.length_b   1.000
_cell.length_c   1.000
_cell.angle_alpha   90.00
_cell.angle_beta   90.00
_cell.angle_gamma   90.00
#
_symmetry.space_group_name_H-M   'P 1'
#
loop_
_entity.id
_entity.type
_entity.pdbx_description
1 polymer ?
#
loop_
_entity_poly.entity_id
_entity_poly.type
_entity_poly.pdbx_seq_one_letter_code
_entity_poly.pdbx_strand_id
1 'polypeptide(L)'
;GATPFLRQFGNVVGGFYLAKGAIAASLALGEAGADAAWLEGKIAIADFFAENYLTEATGLTPAVTSGAKIVERLDPAQLNA
;
A
#
# COMPACT_ATOMS: atom_id res chain seq x y z
N GLY A 1 -7.44 -13.93 -7.43
CA GLY A 1 -6.59 -12.77 -7.09
C GLY A 1 -6.27 -12.60 -5.61
N ALA A 2 -6.02 -13.66 -4.82
CA ALA A 2 -5.75 -13.51 -3.38
C ALA A 2 -4.42 -12.77 -3.09
N THR A 3 -3.33 -13.17 -3.74
CA THR A 3 -2.02 -12.51 -3.60
C THR A 3 -2.02 -11.02 -4.01
N PRO A 4 -2.54 -10.63 -5.20
CA PRO A 4 -2.61 -9.21 -5.55
C PRO A 4 -3.55 -8.43 -4.61
N PHE A 5 -4.60 -9.08 -4.08
CA PHE A 5 -5.48 -8.46 -3.10
C PHE A 5 -4.76 -8.17 -1.79
N LEU A 6 -3.99 -9.13 -1.27
CA LEU A 6 -3.21 -8.94 -0.03
C LEU A 6 -2.24 -7.76 -0.16
N ARG A 7 -1.57 -7.62 -1.30
CA ARG A 7 -0.69 -6.47 -1.58
C ARG A 7 -1.47 -5.16 -1.67
N GLN A 8 -2.55 -5.12 -2.44
CA GLN A 8 -3.39 -3.94 -2.58
C GLN A 8 -3.91 -3.46 -1.21
N PHE A 9 -4.40 -4.40 -0.40
CA PHE A 9 -4.86 -4.14 0.96
C PHE A 9 -3.73 -3.59 1.84
N GLY A 10 -2.54 -4.22 1.80
CA GLY A 10 -1.36 -3.75 2.52
C GLY A 10 -0.96 -2.32 2.15
N ASN A 11 -0.95 -1.99 0.85
CA ASN A 11 -0.60 -0.64 0.38
C ASN A 11 -1.62 0.40 0.86
N VAL A 12 -2.93 0.11 0.75
CA VAL A 12 -3.99 1.04 1.18
C VAL A 12 -3.98 1.26 2.70
N VAL A 13 -3.95 0.18 3.48
CA VAL A 13 -3.98 0.29 4.95
C VAL A 13 -2.67 0.86 5.48
N GLY A 14 -1.53 0.45 4.93
CA GLY A 14 -0.22 1.01 5.28
C GLY A 14 -0.15 2.51 5.00
N GLY A 15 -0.58 2.94 3.81
CA GLY A 15 -0.65 4.35 3.45
C GLY A 15 -1.56 5.17 4.37
N PHE A 16 -2.73 4.62 4.75
CA PHE A 16 -3.64 5.29 5.68
C PHE A 16 -2.99 5.57 7.04
N TYR A 17 -2.32 4.59 7.65
CA TYR A 17 -1.69 4.78 8.95
C TYR A 17 -0.43 5.65 8.88
N LEU A 18 0.34 5.58 7.79
CA LEU A 18 1.46 6.49 7.56
C LEU A 18 0.97 7.94 7.42
N ALA A 19 -0.10 8.19 6.67
CA ALA A 19 -0.70 9.50 6.55
C ALA A 19 -1.21 10.04 7.90
N LYS A 20 -1.85 9.20 8.71
CA LYS A 20 -2.23 9.58 10.08
C LYS A 20 -1.03 9.95 10.95
N GLY A 21 0.07 9.19 10.84
CA GLY A 21 1.32 9.50 11.52
C GLY A 21 1.93 10.83 11.08
N ALA A 22 1.92 11.11 9.77
CA ALA A 22 2.41 12.38 9.22
C ALA A 22 1.55 13.57 9.67
N ILE A 23 0.22 13.44 9.71
CA ILE A 23 -0.67 14.47 10.26
C ILE A 23 -0.34 14.75 11.72
N ALA A 24 -0.19 13.71 12.55
CA ALA A 24 0.18 13.87 13.95
C ALA A 24 1.57 14.52 14.10
N ALA A 25 2.54 14.13 13.27
CA ALA A 25 3.88 14.72 13.28
C ALA A 25 3.87 16.20 12.88
N SER A 26 3.07 16.55 11.86
CA SER A 26 2.89 17.93 11.40
C SER A 26 2.28 18.82 12.49
N LEU A 27 1.32 18.31 13.26
CA LEU A 27 0.75 19.03 14.40
C LEU A 27 1.77 19.23 15.53
N ALA A 28 2.57 18.20 15.83
CA ALA A 28 3.56 18.25 16.91
C ALA A 28 4.77 19.16 16.61
N LEU A 29 5.07 19.44 15.33
CA LEU A 29 6.16 20.36 14.95
C LEU A 29 6.00 21.78 15.52
N GLY A 30 4.78 22.19 15.87
CA GLY A 30 4.50 23.50 16.48
C GLY A 30 4.76 23.57 17.99
N GLU A 31 5.12 22.46 18.63
CA GLU A 31 5.28 22.39 20.08
C GLU A 31 6.69 22.79 20.56
N ALA A 32 6.78 23.42 21.73
CA ALA A 32 8.05 23.78 22.33
C ALA A 32 8.85 22.53 22.72
N GLY A 33 10.10 22.43 22.26
CA GLY A 33 10.96 21.27 22.52
C GLY A 33 10.73 20.09 21.57
N ALA A 34 9.96 20.27 20.49
CA ALA A 34 9.78 19.24 19.47
C ALA A 34 11.10 18.82 18.81
N ASP A 35 11.27 17.52 18.59
CA ASP A 35 12.36 16.98 17.76
C ASP A 35 11.97 17.11 16.28
N ALA A 36 12.30 18.27 15.71
CA ALA A 36 11.92 18.60 14.34
C ALA A 36 12.44 17.58 13.32
N ALA A 37 13.68 17.10 13.47
CA ALA A 37 14.29 16.18 12.52
C ALA A 37 13.56 14.82 12.49
N TRP A 38 13.17 14.32 13.67
CA TRP A 38 12.41 13.08 13.75
C TRP A 38 10.99 13.22 13.17
N LEU A 39 10.30 14.34 13.48
CA LEU A 39 8.95 14.61 13.02
C LEU A 39 8.89 14.84 11.50
N GLU A 40 9.81 15.62 10.95
CA GLU A 40 9.97 15.79 9.50
C GLU A 40 10.27 14.45 8.81
N GLY A 41 11.07 13.59 9.45
CA GLY A 41 11.30 12.22 8.97
C GLY A 41 10.02 11.38 8.87
N LYS A 42 9.06 11.53 9.79
CA LYS A 42 7.76 10.84 9.71
C LYS A 42 6.93 11.31 8.52
N ILE A 43 6.97 12.61 8.24
CA ILE A 43 6.28 13.21 7.09
C ILE A 43 6.91 12.69 5.80
N ALA A 44 8.25 12.78 5.68
CA ALA A 44 8.97 12.33 4.49
C ALA A 44 8.76 10.84 4.17
N ILE A 45 8.70 9.97 5.19
CA ILE A 45 8.40 8.54 5.00
C ILE A 45 6.99 8.35 4.42
N ALA A 46 6.00 9.10 4.92
CA ALA A 46 4.63 9.01 4.43
C ALA A 46 4.51 9.50 2.98
N ASP A 47 5.17 10.61 2.64
CA ASP A 47 5.20 11.13 1.26
C ASP A 47 5.85 10.14 0.30
N PHE A 48 7.03 9.61 0.66
CA PHE A 48 7.70 8.58 -0.14
C PHE A 48 6.81 7.35 -0.34
N PHE A 49 6.11 6.90 0.69
CA PHE A 49 5.20 5.77 0.58
C PHE A 49 4.01 6.07 -0.35
N ALA A 50 3.42 7.26 -0.23
CA ALA A 50 2.31 7.69 -1.07
C ALA A 50 2.69 7.74 -2.55
N GLU A 51 3.89 8.25 -2.86
CA GLU A 51 4.38 8.38 -4.24
C GLU A 51 4.81 7.03 -4.85
N ASN A 52 5.41 6.14 -4.06
CA ASN A 52 6.06 4.94 -4.60
C ASN A 52 5.24 3.66 -4.46
N TYR A 53 4.52 3.48 -3.34
CA TYR A 53 3.82 2.22 -3.03
C TYR A 53 2.31 2.34 -3.15
N LEU A 54 1.73 3.46 -2.71
CA LEU A 54 0.27 3.63 -2.76
C LEU A 54 -0.26 3.74 -4.20
N THR A 55 0.57 4.23 -5.13
CA THR A 55 0.25 4.31 -6.56
C THR A 55 -0.05 2.95 -7.18
N GLU A 56 0.56 1.86 -6.68
CA GLU A 56 0.29 0.49 -7.14
C GLU A 56 -1.16 0.03 -6.84
N ALA A 57 -1.82 0.62 -5.83
CA ALA A 57 -3.09 0.13 -5.33
C ALA A 57 -4.16 0.11 -6.42
N THR A 58 -4.29 1.16 -7.22
CA THR A 58 -5.28 1.20 -8.31
C THR A 58 -4.94 0.19 -9.42
N GLY A 59 -3.66 0.06 -9.76
CA GLY A 59 -3.15 -0.85 -10.77
C GLY A 59 -3.34 -2.34 -10.45
N LEU A 60 -3.46 -2.70 -9.18
CA LEU A 60 -3.70 -4.08 -8.75
C LEU A 60 -5.17 -4.54 -8.93
N THR A 61 -6.13 -3.62 -9.06
CA THR A 61 -7.57 -3.93 -9.12
C THR A 61 -7.95 -4.92 -10.22
N PRO A 62 -7.44 -4.81 -11.46
CA PRO A 62 -7.73 -5.80 -12.50
C PRO A 62 -7.21 -7.20 -12.15
N ALA A 63 -6.02 -7.32 -11.54
CA ALA A 63 -5.46 -8.60 -11.12
C ALA A 63 -6.21 -9.24 -9.93
N VAL A 64 -6.85 -8.41 -9.10
CA VAL A 64 -7.73 -8.86 -8.00
C VAL A 64 -9.02 -9.45 -8.55
N THR A 65 -9.64 -8.78 -9.52
CA THR A 65 -11.02 -9.04 -9.96
C THR A 65 -11.14 -9.97 -11.18
N SER A 66 -10.07 -10.16 -11.93
CA SER A 66 -10.06 -11.01 -13.13
C SER A 66 -9.54 -12.44 -12.89
N GLY A 67 -9.62 -13.27 -13.93
CA GLY A 67 -8.86 -14.54 -14.03
C GLY A 67 -9.58 -15.81 -13.59
N ALA A 68 -10.65 -15.74 -12.78
CA ALA A 68 -11.35 -16.93 -12.27
C ALA A 68 -11.82 -17.88 -13.42
N LYS A 69 -12.58 -17.33 -14.37
CA LYS A 69 -13.07 -18.08 -15.54
C LYS A 69 -11.97 -18.60 -16.48
N ILE A 70 -10.77 -18.03 -16.44
CA ILE A 70 -9.66 -18.47 -17.29
C ILE A 70 -9.01 -19.71 -16.67
N VAL A 71 -8.79 -19.70 -15.36
CA VAL A 71 -8.24 -20.85 -14.62
C VAL A 71 -9.20 -22.05 -14.68
N GLU A 72 -10.51 -21.82 -14.56
CA GLU A 72 -11.54 -22.86 -14.67
C GLU A 72 -11.56 -23.60 -16.02
N ARG A 73 -11.03 -22.97 -17.09
CA ARG A 73 -10.97 -23.58 -18.43
C ARG A 73 -9.78 -24.49 -18.64
N LEU A 74 -8.82 -24.51 -17.71
CA LEU A 74 -7.62 -25.33 -17.83
C LEU A 74 -7.96 -26.77 -17.40
N ASP A 75 -7.59 -27.74 -18.25
CA ASP A 75 -7.60 -29.15 -17.86
C ASP A 75 -6.38 -29.41 -16.96
N PRO A 76 -6.57 -29.85 -15.70
CA PRO A 76 -5.46 -30.17 -14.80
C PRO A 76 -4.47 -31.17 -15.39
N ALA A 77 -4.90 -32.08 -16.27
CA ALA A 77 -4.02 -33.05 -16.92
C ALA A 77 -2.96 -32.41 -17.83
N GLN A 78 -3.21 -31.20 -18.35
CA GLN A 78 -2.28 -30.46 -19.20
C GLN A 78 -1.18 -29.73 -18.42
N LEU A 79 -1.27 -29.66 -17.09
CA LEU A 79 -0.31 -28.98 -16.22
C LEU A 79 0.80 -29.90 -15.68
N ASN A 80 0.75 -31.21 -15.98
CA ASN A 80 1.70 -32.22 -15.50
C ASN A 80 2.81 -32.56 -16.51
N ALA A 81 3.35 -31.55 -17.20
CA ALA A 81 4.50 -31.72 -18.10
C ALA A 81 5.83 -31.77 -17.34
#